data_AF-A0A427C949-F1
#
_entry.id   AF-A0A427C949-F1
#
_cell.length_a   1.000
_cell.length_b   1.000
_cell.length_c   1.000
_cell.angle_alpha   90.00
_cell.angle_beta   90.00
_cell.angle_gamma   90.00
#
_symmetry.space_group_name_H-M   'P 1'
#
loop_
_entity.id
_entity.type
_entity.pdbx_description
1 polymer ?
#
loop_
_entity_poly.entity_id
_entity_poly.type
_entity_poly.pdbx_seq_one_letter_code
_entity_poly.pdbx_strand_id
1 'polypeptide(L)'
;MPAATFLLLSGLRGIGGFLQPHGRPSASRRVLLTETSIMARSTMNLPGGRAAGVSVTAFSLRIAFALGLALCSTSAALAQVVCTTVGGTPPTTTGGSSFSCGDGVVVDGGASVGIGTTTTVSGNNSVGVGVLAAATNEYTTAIGRSAQASGYASEAIGFNARSIGDDSIALGADSSSEGVGAVAIGRTASAAGENSVVIGNLGSATAANSVALGANSIADQANTVSIGAVGAERRITNVAAGTADTDGVNVSQLNDTAATTLQQANTYTDDAIQQANSYTDQQIALLGDGIGGGVAPADLDQLRAEMNDRFAGVDDRFAGIDARLDAMDEQLRKVDRRISRQGAMATAQVHSLGMPDVKDSWLGLGVGATDGEQAIAVGFRHRFSERVAGSLGVSSAGNERSYGAGLGFIW
;
A
#
# COMPACT_ATOMS: atom_id res chain seq x y z
N MET A 1 4.45 69.44 27.89
CA MET A 1 4.20 70.84 28.28
C MET A 1 3.88 71.62 27.02
N PRO A 2 2.71 72.28 26.96
CA PRO A 2 2.71 73.73 27.11
C PRO A 2 1.64 74.24 28.09
N ALA A 3 1.87 75.46 28.55
CA ALA A 3 1.27 76.11 29.71
C ALA A 3 -0.16 76.62 29.47
N ALA A 4 -1.04 76.42 30.45
CA ALA A 4 -2.34 77.06 30.54
C ALA A 4 -2.22 78.37 31.35
N THR A 5 -2.46 79.49 30.68
CA THR A 5 -2.54 80.83 31.28
C THR A 5 -3.93 81.02 31.87
N PHE A 6 -4.01 81.25 33.19
CA PHE A 6 -5.24 81.57 33.92
C PHE A 6 -5.49 83.08 33.84
N LEU A 7 -6.64 83.50 33.30
CA LEU A 7 -7.04 84.91 33.21
C LEU A 7 -8.36 85.12 33.98
N LEU A 8 -8.25 85.72 35.16
CA LEU A 8 -9.34 86.11 36.06
C LEU A 8 -9.87 87.47 35.59
N LEU A 9 -11.08 87.51 35.02
CA LEU A 9 -11.78 88.76 34.71
C LEU A 9 -12.84 89.06 35.79
N SER A 10 -12.60 90.14 36.53
CA SER A 10 -13.55 90.79 37.42
C SER A 10 -14.42 91.78 36.64
N GLY A 11 -15.72 91.82 36.93
CA GLY A 11 -16.68 92.72 36.29
C GLY A 11 -17.80 93.13 37.24
N LEU A 12 -17.52 94.15 38.08
CA LEU A 12 -18.50 94.94 38.81
C LEU A 12 -18.86 96.20 37.98
N ARG A 13 -20.16 96.39 37.67
CA ARG A 13 -20.83 97.66 37.33
C ARG A 13 -22.25 97.52 37.90
N GLY A 14 -22.85 98.40 38.70
CA GLY A 14 -22.68 99.85 38.85
C GLY A 14 -23.87 100.55 38.21
N ILE A 15 -24.98 100.77 38.95
CA ILE A 15 -26.08 101.69 38.59
C ILE A 15 -26.57 102.40 39.87
N GLY A 16 -26.29 103.70 40.00
CA GLY A 16 -27.00 104.64 40.89
C GLY A 16 -28.31 105.09 40.23
N GLY A 17 -29.33 105.63 40.89
CA GLY A 17 -29.42 106.44 42.09
C GLY A 17 -30.29 107.65 41.73
N PHE A 18 -31.51 107.76 42.28
CA PHE A 18 -32.32 108.99 42.23
C PHE A 18 -33.14 109.14 43.52
N LEU A 19 -33.07 110.34 44.10
CA LEU A 19 -33.54 110.76 45.43
C LEU A 19 -34.90 111.46 45.35
N GLN A 20 -35.79 111.25 46.34
CA GLN A 20 -36.24 112.26 47.33
C GLN A 20 -37.40 111.76 48.23
N PRO A 21 -37.64 112.39 49.42
CA PRO A 21 -38.07 111.70 50.64
C PRO A 21 -39.45 112.13 51.18
N HIS A 22 -40.06 111.30 52.05
CA HIS A 22 -40.76 111.69 53.29
C HIS A 22 -41.36 110.46 54.01
N GLY A 23 -41.17 110.35 55.34
CA GLY A 23 -42.18 109.82 56.25
C GLY A 23 -42.03 108.43 56.92
N ARG A 24 -41.33 108.41 58.07
CA ARG A 24 -41.48 107.53 59.28
C ARG A 24 -41.24 106.00 59.19
N PRO A 25 -40.66 105.37 60.25
CA PRO A 25 -40.23 103.96 60.23
C PRO A 25 -41.29 103.00 60.80
N SER A 26 -41.53 101.88 60.11
CA SER A 26 -42.22 100.73 60.69
C SER A 26 -41.72 99.41 60.08
N ALA A 27 -41.27 98.54 60.99
CA ALA A 27 -41.26 97.08 60.99
C ALA A 27 -40.93 96.28 59.71
N SER A 28 -40.08 95.27 59.94
CA SER A 28 -39.89 94.04 59.15
C SER A 28 -38.81 94.11 58.07
N ARG A 29 -37.57 93.79 58.49
CA ARG A 29 -36.48 93.36 57.60
C ARG A 29 -36.91 92.08 56.88
N ARG A 30 -37.50 92.23 55.70
CA ARG A 30 -37.65 91.17 54.70
C ARG A 30 -36.31 91.07 53.97
N VAL A 31 -35.48 90.10 54.34
CA VAL A 31 -34.28 89.75 53.56
C VAL A 31 -34.77 89.08 52.28
N LEU A 32 -34.75 89.82 51.18
CA LEU A 32 -34.96 89.30 49.84
C LEU A 32 -33.67 88.53 49.46
N LEU A 33 -33.66 87.21 49.65
CA LEU A 33 -32.60 86.37 49.09
C LEU A 33 -32.87 86.19 47.60
N THR A 34 -32.16 86.98 46.79
CA THR A 34 -32.02 86.74 45.34
C THR A 34 -31.38 85.38 45.11
N GLU A 35 -32.12 84.47 44.48
CA GLU A 35 -31.59 83.19 43.99
C GLU A 35 -30.62 83.45 42.82
N THR A 36 -29.32 83.38 43.08
CA THR A 36 -28.31 83.21 42.04
C THR A 36 -28.14 81.72 41.76
N SER A 37 -28.94 81.18 40.84
CA SER A 37 -28.75 79.85 40.27
C SER A 37 -27.58 79.89 39.28
N ILE A 38 -26.38 79.50 39.72
CA ILE A 38 -25.23 79.31 38.83
C ILE A 38 -25.41 77.99 38.09
N MET A 39 -26.01 78.04 36.89
CA MET A 39 -26.03 76.93 35.94
C MET A 39 -24.68 76.84 35.22
N ALA A 40 -23.76 76.01 35.73
CA ALA A 40 -22.56 75.64 35.00
C ALA A 40 -22.88 74.53 33.99
N ARG A 41 -23.20 74.90 32.74
CA ARG A 41 -23.36 73.97 31.63
C ARG A 41 -22.00 73.77 30.95
N SER A 42 -21.24 72.76 31.35
CA SER A 42 -20.05 72.33 30.61
C SER A 42 -20.48 71.46 29.42
N THR A 43 -20.45 72.05 28.21
CA THR A 43 -20.52 71.27 26.97
C THR A 43 -19.09 71.02 26.51
N MET A 44 -18.65 69.76 26.58
CA MET A 44 -17.37 69.34 25.99
C MET A 44 -17.64 68.98 24.53
N ASN A 45 -17.21 69.85 23.61
CA ASN A 45 -17.40 69.66 22.17
C ASN A 45 -16.22 68.82 21.65
N LEU A 46 -16.43 67.53 21.38
CA LEU A 46 -15.47 66.71 20.64
C LEU A 46 -15.73 66.90 19.14
N PRO A 47 -14.69 67.16 18.32
CA PRO A 47 -14.86 67.32 16.89
C PRO A 47 -15.14 65.95 16.25
N GLY A 48 -16.40 65.72 15.91
CA GLY A 48 -16.85 64.61 15.07
C GLY A 48 -17.63 63.50 15.79
N GLY A 49 -18.97 63.56 15.70
CA GLY A 49 -19.84 62.37 15.81
C GLY A 49 -20.47 62.07 17.18
N ARG A 50 -21.76 62.43 17.31
CA ARG A 50 -22.79 61.98 18.29
C ARG A 50 -22.54 62.36 19.76
N ALA A 51 -23.22 63.43 20.18
CA ALA A 51 -23.28 63.89 21.57
C ALA A 51 -24.00 62.88 22.48
N ALA A 52 -23.26 62.20 23.35
CA ALA A 52 -23.80 61.64 24.60
C ALA A 52 -23.74 62.75 25.66
N GLY A 53 -24.85 63.45 25.87
CA GLY A 53 -24.94 64.47 26.91
C GLY A 53 -25.03 63.83 28.29
N VAL A 54 -23.96 63.92 29.10
CA VAL A 54 -24.03 63.65 30.54
C VAL A 54 -24.70 64.87 31.19
N SER A 55 -25.96 64.73 31.58
CA SER A 55 -26.68 65.74 32.37
C SER A 55 -26.39 65.51 33.85
N VAL A 56 -25.57 66.37 34.46
CA VAL A 56 -25.44 66.44 35.91
C VAL A 56 -26.55 67.34 36.44
N THR A 57 -27.66 66.75 36.88
CA THR A 57 -28.70 67.49 37.63
C THR A 57 -28.27 67.61 39.08
N ALA A 58 -27.80 68.78 39.48
CA ALA A 58 -27.57 69.12 40.88
C ALA A 58 -28.92 69.23 41.61
N PHE A 59 -29.23 68.29 42.50
CA PHE A 59 -30.41 68.37 43.37
C PHE A 59 -30.16 69.44 44.45
N SER A 60 -31.04 70.43 44.52
CA SER A 60 -31.06 71.44 45.59
C SER A 60 -31.35 70.79 46.95
N LEU A 61 -30.37 70.85 47.85
CA LEU A 61 -30.43 70.38 49.24
C LEU A 61 -31.47 71.19 50.04
N ARG A 62 -32.58 70.57 50.43
CA ARG A 62 -33.51 71.15 51.42
C ARG A 62 -33.03 70.80 52.82
N ILE A 63 -32.54 71.80 53.57
CA ILE A 63 -32.26 71.66 55.01
C ILE A 63 -33.59 71.74 55.76
N ALA A 64 -34.10 70.60 56.22
CA ALA A 64 -35.18 70.56 57.20
C ALA A 64 -34.56 70.65 58.60
N PHE A 65 -34.64 71.84 59.23
CA PHE A 65 -34.39 71.99 60.67
C PHE A 65 -35.64 71.49 61.41
N ALA A 66 -35.66 70.22 61.80
CA ALA A 66 -36.60 69.69 62.79
C ALA A 66 -35.80 69.04 63.93
N LEU A 67 -36.18 69.44 65.13
CA LEU A 67 -35.57 69.18 66.43
C LEU A 67 -35.27 67.69 66.68
N GLY A 68 -33.99 67.35 66.89
CA GLY A 68 -33.57 66.21 67.71
C GLY A 68 -33.84 64.79 67.21
N LEU A 69 -33.08 64.32 66.20
CA LEU A 69 -32.64 62.92 66.11
C LEU A 69 -31.42 62.87 65.19
N ALA A 70 -30.39 62.11 65.59
CA ALA A 70 -29.10 62.07 64.92
C ALA A 70 -29.20 61.59 63.46
N LEU A 71 -29.20 62.51 62.50
CA LEU A 71 -28.85 62.23 61.11
C LEU A 71 -27.37 62.51 60.90
N CYS A 72 -26.54 61.51 61.21
CA CYS A 72 -25.24 61.39 60.59
C CYS A 72 -25.48 61.08 59.10
N SER A 73 -25.76 62.11 58.31
CA SER A 73 -25.71 62.02 56.86
C SER A 73 -24.25 62.23 56.45
N THR A 74 -23.47 61.16 56.51
CA THR A 74 -22.23 61.09 55.75
C THR A 74 -22.61 61.19 54.29
N SER A 75 -22.55 62.40 53.74
CA SER A 75 -22.61 62.64 52.30
C SER A 75 -21.35 62.07 51.66
N ALA A 76 -21.32 60.76 51.48
CA ALA A 76 -20.43 60.11 50.54
C ALA A 76 -20.98 60.43 49.14
N ALA A 77 -20.50 61.52 48.56
CA ALA A 77 -20.63 61.79 47.14
C ALA A 77 -19.77 60.77 46.39
N LEU A 78 -20.21 59.52 46.34
CA LEU A 78 -19.71 58.56 45.38
C LEU A 78 -20.23 59.03 44.02
N ALA A 79 -19.34 59.19 43.05
CA ALA A 79 -19.73 59.28 41.65
C ALA A 79 -20.44 57.98 41.29
N GLN A 80 -21.75 57.91 41.54
CA GLN A 80 -22.55 56.75 41.23
C GLN A 80 -22.70 56.69 39.71
N VAL A 81 -22.31 55.56 39.11
CA VAL A 81 -22.72 55.24 37.75
C VAL A 81 -24.25 55.30 37.74
N VAL A 82 -24.81 56.21 36.94
CA VAL A 82 -26.26 56.33 36.79
C VAL A 82 -26.73 55.11 36.00
N CYS A 83 -27.08 54.05 36.73
CA CYS A 83 -27.63 52.80 36.21
C CYS A 83 -29.16 52.82 36.15
N THR A 84 -29.75 54.01 35.98
CA THR A 84 -31.19 54.19 35.83
C THR A 84 -31.53 54.53 34.38
N THR A 85 -32.53 53.83 33.83
CA THR A 85 -33.12 54.15 32.55
C THR A 85 -34.26 55.16 32.76
N VAL A 86 -34.36 56.16 31.88
CA VAL A 86 -35.49 57.10 31.91
C VAL A 86 -36.72 56.38 31.35
N GLY A 87 -37.67 56.02 32.22
CA GLY A 87 -38.95 55.41 31.82
C GLY A 87 -39.01 53.87 31.85
N GLY A 88 -38.05 53.20 32.47
CA GLY A 88 -38.02 51.73 32.64
C GLY A 88 -38.33 51.25 34.07
N THR A 89 -38.43 49.94 34.26
CA THR A 89 -38.38 49.32 35.59
C THR A 89 -36.94 49.40 36.12
N PRO A 90 -36.71 49.88 37.35
CA PRO A 90 -35.37 49.94 37.91
C PRO A 90 -34.79 48.54 38.08
N PRO A 91 -33.46 48.37 38.02
CA PRO A 91 -32.86 47.07 38.28
C PRO A 91 -33.11 46.63 39.73
N THR A 92 -33.37 45.34 39.93
CA THR A 92 -33.49 44.69 41.23
C THR A 92 -32.20 43.93 41.55
N THR A 93 -31.68 44.14 42.75
CA THR A 93 -30.42 43.52 43.19
C THR A 93 -30.54 43.06 44.62
N THR A 94 -30.58 41.75 44.82
CA THR A 94 -30.71 41.13 46.15
C THR A 94 -29.44 40.40 46.59
N GLY A 95 -28.59 39.99 45.64
CA GLY A 95 -27.30 39.35 45.92
C GLY A 95 -26.28 40.30 46.54
N GLY A 96 -25.58 39.87 47.59
CA GLY A 96 -24.50 40.67 48.21
C GLY A 96 -23.33 40.92 47.25
N SER A 97 -22.68 42.07 47.33
CA SER A 97 -21.49 42.42 46.52
C SER A 97 -21.69 42.34 45.00
N SER A 98 -22.90 42.61 44.52
CA SER A 98 -23.26 42.50 43.10
C SER A 98 -23.44 43.87 42.43
N PHE A 99 -23.46 43.87 41.09
CA PHE A 99 -23.69 45.05 40.26
C PHE A 99 -24.83 44.79 39.29
N SER A 100 -25.76 45.74 39.18
CA SER A 100 -26.84 45.71 38.19
C SER A 100 -26.95 47.04 37.45
N CYS A 101 -27.23 46.97 36.15
CA CYS A 101 -27.39 48.17 35.34
C CYS A 101 -28.34 47.98 34.16
N GLY A 102 -29.39 48.81 34.12
CA GLY A 102 -30.33 48.87 33.01
C GLY A 102 -31.77 48.49 33.38
N ASP A 103 -32.64 48.51 32.38
CA ASP A 103 -34.10 48.37 32.52
C ASP A 103 -34.51 46.94 32.87
N GLY A 104 -35.17 46.73 34.01
CA GLY A 104 -35.69 45.43 34.42
C GLY A 104 -34.63 44.35 34.63
N VAL A 105 -33.37 44.71 34.87
CA VAL A 105 -32.31 43.76 35.22
C VAL A 105 -32.57 43.19 36.62
N VAL A 106 -32.46 41.88 36.79
CA VAL A 106 -32.60 41.16 38.06
C VAL A 106 -31.28 40.47 38.38
N VAL A 107 -30.67 40.81 39.51
CA VAL A 107 -29.45 40.15 40.02
C VAL A 107 -29.70 39.64 41.43
N ASP A 108 -29.94 38.33 41.55
CA ASP A 108 -30.19 37.66 42.83
C ASP A 108 -28.97 36.93 43.37
N GLY A 109 -28.05 36.52 42.48
CA GLY A 109 -26.81 35.87 42.87
C GLY A 109 -25.81 36.82 43.54
N GLY A 110 -25.12 36.32 44.57
CA GLY A 110 -24.05 37.05 45.25
C GLY A 110 -22.79 37.17 44.39
N ALA A 111 -22.05 38.28 44.53
CA ALA A 111 -20.83 38.58 43.78
C ALA A 111 -21.00 38.53 42.24
N SER A 112 -22.18 38.91 41.76
CA SER A 112 -22.57 38.77 40.35
C SER A 112 -22.74 40.13 39.62
N VAL A 113 -22.76 40.10 38.30
CA VAL A 113 -22.88 41.28 37.43
C VAL A 113 -24.01 41.10 36.43
N GLY A 114 -25.00 42.01 36.42
CA GLY A 114 -26.09 42.05 35.46
C GLY A 114 -26.13 43.37 34.69
N ILE A 115 -26.07 43.35 33.36
CA ILE A 115 -26.11 44.58 32.53
C ILE A 115 -27.01 44.37 31.32
N GLY A 116 -28.01 45.23 31.10
CA GLY A 116 -28.82 45.19 29.89
C GLY A 116 -30.30 45.55 30.11
N THR A 117 -31.17 44.84 29.38
CA THR A 117 -32.62 45.01 29.51
C THR A 117 -33.22 43.63 29.80
N THR A 118 -33.95 43.50 30.90
CA THR A 118 -34.55 42.22 31.32
C THR A 118 -33.50 41.10 31.44
N THR A 119 -32.27 41.45 31.85
CA THR A 119 -31.19 40.50 32.11
C THR A 119 -31.43 39.85 33.47
N THR A 120 -31.30 38.54 33.57
CA THR A 120 -31.46 37.79 34.83
C THR A 120 -30.17 37.09 35.22
N VAL A 121 -29.69 37.35 36.43
CA VAL A 121 -28.49 36.71 36.99
C VAL A 121 -28.82 36.19 38.39
N SER A 122 -29.24 34.93 38.47
CA SER A 122 -29.61 34.28 39.74
C SER A 122 -28.49 33.43 40.34
N GLY A 123 -27.48 33.08 39.53
CA GLY A 123 -26.31 32.34 40.00
C GLY A 123 -25.32 33.21 40.78
N ASN A 124 -24.73 32.63 41.83
CA ASN A 124 -23.61 33.23 42.55
C ASN A 124 -22.37 33.28 41.65
N ASN A 125 -21.57 34.35 41.78
CA ASN A 125 -20.33 34.55 41.03
C ASN A 125 -20.54 34.54 39.50
N SER A 126 -21.69 35.02 39.04
CA SER A 126 -22.11 34.92 37.64
C SER A 126 -22.16 36.27 36.93
N VAL A 127 -22.14 36.24 35.61
CA VAL A 127 -22.18 37.43 34.75
C VAL A 127 -23.29 37.28 33.71
N GLY A 128 -24.22 38.23 33.66
CA GLY A 128 -25.22 38.36 32.61
C GLY A 128 -25.10 39.71 31.93
N VAL A 129 -24.88 39.74 30.62
CA VAL A 129 -24.77 40.98 29.84
C VAL A 129 -25.55 40.86 28.53
N GLY A 130 -26.60 41.66 28.37
CA GLY A 130 -27.39 41.73 27.14
C GLY A 130 -28.89 41.65 27.38
N VAL A 131 -29.67 42.04 26.37
CA VAL A 131 -31.14 42.00 26.42
C VAL A 131 -31.60 40.56 26.60
N LEU A 132 -32.35 40.25 27.66
CA LEU A 132 -32.80 38.89 27.99
C LEU A 132 -31.66 37.87 28.22
N ALA A 133 -30.44 38.32 28.52
CA ALA A 133 -29.39 37.40 28.93
C ALA A 133 -29.74 36.75 30.28
N ALA A 134 -29.47 35.45 30.42
CA ALA A 134 -29.85 34.65 31.59
C ALA A 134 -28.66 33.80 32.07
N ALA A 135 -28.11 34.16 33.22
CA ALA A 135 -27.04 33.43 33.90
C ALA A 135 -27.61 32.85 35.21
N THR A 136 -28.17 31.64 35.14
CA THR A 136 -29.13 31.16 36.14
C THR A 136 -28.57 30.17 37.15
N ASN A 137 -27.34 29.71 36.96
CA ASN A 137 -26.64 28.77 37.85
C ASN A 137 -25.30 29.37 38.33
N GLU A 138 -24.67 28.77 39.33
CA GLU A 138 -23.43 29.30 39.92
C GLU A 138 -22.27 29.30 38.91
N TYR A 139 -21.42 30.32 39.00
CA TYR A 139 -20.22 30.49 38.17
C TYR A 139 -20.51 30.61 36.67
N THR A 140 -21.70 31.07 36.28
CA THR A 140 -22.11 31.13 34.87
C THR A 140 -21.79 32.46 34.20
N THR A 141 -21.57 32.44 32.90
CA THR A 141 -21.41 33.66 32.08
C THR A 141 -22.34 33.64 30.87
N ALA A 142 -23.31 34.56 30.82
CA ALA A 142 -24.22 34.74 29.68
C ALA A 142 -24.03 36.13 29.05
N ILE A 143 -23.40 36.21 27.89
CA ILE A 143 -23.12 37.49 27.19
C ILE A 143 -23.72 37.46 25.78
N GLY A 144 -24.71 38.30 25.55
CA GLY A 144 -25.41 38.43 24.27
C GLY A 144 -26.91 38.55 24.46
N ARG A 145 -27.61 39.09 23.46
CA ARG A 145 -29.08 39.11 23.51
C ARG A 145 -29.60 37.67 23.53
N SER A 146 -30.43 37.35 24.53
CA SER A 146 -31.01 36.03 24.75
C SER A 146 -29.99 34.92 24.98
N ALA A 147 -28.75 35.25 25.37
CA ALA A 147 -27.78 34.25 25.79
C ALA A 147 -28.25 33.58 27.09
N GLN A 148 -28.13 32.25 27.19
CA GLN A 148 -28.58 31.46 28.33
C GLN A 148 -27.46 30.54 28.80
N ALA A 149 -26.95 30.79 30.01
CA ALA A 149 -26.03 29.90 30.72
C ALA A 149 -26.75 29.34 31.96
N SER A 150 -27.15 28.07 31.92
CA SER A 150 -27.97 27.42 32.95
C SER A 150 -27.34 26.19 33.58
N GLY A 151 -26.27 25.63 33.01
CA GLY A 151 -25.46 24.61 33.66
C GLY A 151 -24.52 25.22 34.71
N TYR A 152 -24.15 24.45 35.72
CA TYR A 152 -23.13 24.85 36.69
C TYR A 152 -21.82 25.20 35.96
N ALA A 153 -21.19 26.33 36.29
CA ALA A 153 -19.95 26.78 35.65
C ALA A 153 -19.98 26.85 34.11
N SER A 154 -21.14 27.15 33.50
CA SER A 154 -21.32 27.19 32.05
C SER A 154 -21.18 28.59 31.44
N GLU A 155 -20.74 28.68 30.18
CA GLU A 155 -20.54 29.93 29.45
C GLU A 155 -21.32 29.99 28.13
N ALA A 156 -22.24 30.93 27.99
CA ALA A 156 -22.96 31.22 26.75
C ALA A 156 -22.60 32.62 26.23
N ILE A 157 -21.88 32.70 25.12
CA ILE A 157 -21.47 33.98 24.50
C ILE A 157 -21.94 34.03 23.05
N GLY A 158 -22.91 34.90 22.77
CA GLY A 158 -23.50 35.09 21.44
C GLY A 158 -24.98 35.43 21.49
N PHE A 159 -25.53 35.89 20.36
CA PHE A 159 -26.97 36.04 20.21
C PHE A 159 -27.63 34.65 20.32
N ASN A 160 -28.53 34.46 21.28
CA ASN A 160 -29.24 33.18 21.48
C ASN A 160 -28.30 31.97 21.70
N ALA A 161 -27.08 32.19 22.21
CA ALA A 161 -26.20 31.12 22.62
C ALA A 161 -26.76 30.42 23.86
N ARG A 162 -26.71 29.08 23.92
CA ARG A 162 -27.28 28.26 25.00
C ARG A 162 -26.22 27.30 25.53
N SER A 163 -25.80 27.51 26.77
CA SER A 163 -24.93 26.59 27.52
C SER A 163 -25.74 26.00 28.66
N ILE A 164 -26.16 24.74 28.50
CA ILE A 164 -27.17 24.10 29.34
C ILE A 164 -26.55 23.02 30.22
N GLY A 165 -25.59 22.26 29.69
CA GLY A 165 -24.86 21.26 30.46
C GLY A 165 -23.96 21.90 31.52
N ASP A 166 -23.72 21.19 32.62
CA ASP A 166 -22.71 21.62 33.60
C ASP A 166 -21.32 21.62 32.93
N ASP A 167 -20.47 22.58 33.28
CA ASP A 167 -19.15 22.82 32.70
C ASP A 167 -19.16 23.01 31.16
N SER A 168 -20.30 23.39 30.59
CA SER A 168 -20.46 23.51 29.14
C SER A 168 -20.16 24.91 28.61
N ILE A 169 -19.61 24.99 27.39
CA ILE A 169 -19.27 26.24 26.69
C ILE A 169 -20.04 26.33 25.37
N ALA A 170 -20.75 27.43 25.14
CA ALA A 170 -21.43 27.76 23.88
C ALA A 170 -20.99 29.15 23.38
N LEU A 171 -20.18 29.19 22.32
CA LEU A 171 -19.60 30.41 21.74
C LEU A 171 -20.04 30.57 20.28
N GLY A 172 -20.98 31.48 20.03
CA GLY A 172 -21.51 31.76 18.70
C GLY A 172 -22.98 32.14 18.71
N ALA A 173 -23.46 32.76 17.65
CA ALA A 173 -24.90 32.98 17.50
C ALA A 173 -25.63 31.64 17.33
N ASP A 174 -26.68 31.40 18.10
CA ASP A 174 -27.47 30.17 18.10
C ASP A 174 -26.66 28.88 18.39
N SER A 175 -25.47 28.97 18.99
CA SER A 175 -24.73 27.78 19.43
C SER A 175 -25.42 27.13 20.63
N SER A 176 -25.49 25.79 20.67
CA SER A 176 -26.08 25.03 21.77
C SER A 176 -25.07 24.01 22.30
N SER A 177 -24.77 24.09 23.59
CA SER A 177 -23.98 23.10 24.33
C SER A 177 -24.87 22.47 25.41
N GLU A 178 -25.39 21.28 25.14
CA GLU A 178 -26.41 20.61 25.97
C GLU A 178 -25.83 19.48 26.82
N GLY A 179 -24.74 18.86 26.37
CA GLY A 179 -24.04 17.83 27.15
C GLY A 179 -23.24 18.42 28.32
N VAL A 180 -23.10 17.65 29.40
CA VAL A 180 -22.16 17.96 30.50
C VAL A 180 -20.73 17.98 29.92
N GLY A 181 -19.95 19.01 30.24
CA GLY A 181 -18.59 19.21 29.72
C GLY A 181 -18.52 19.47 28.22
N ALA A 182 -19.64 19.73 27.56
CA ALA A 182 -19.67 19.90 26.11
C ALA A 182 -19.21 21.31 25.68
N VAL A 183 -18.62 21.40 24.49
CA VAL A 183 -18.10 22.66 23.93
C VAL A 183 -18.65 22.85 22.52
N ALA A 184 -19.41 23.92 22.29
CA ALA A 184 -19.95 24.30 20.99
C ALA A 184 -19.40 25.67 20.55
N ILE A 185 -18.51 25.70 19.56
CA ILE A 185 -17.88 26.91 19.03
C ILE A 185 -18.25 27.08 17.56
N GLY A 186 -18.96 28.17 17.25
CA GLY A 186 -19.42 28.51 15.91
C GLY A 186 -20.91 28.77 15.87
N ARG A 187 -21.35 29.53 14.86
CA ARG A 187 -22.78 29.82 14.67
C ARG A 187 -23.56 28.51 14.44
N THR A 188 -24.62 28.30 15.21
CA THR A 188 -25.45 27.08 15.14
C THR A 188 -24.67 25.78 15.35
N ALA A 189 -23.53 25.83 16.06
CA ALA A 189 -22.83 24.62 16.52
C ALA A 189 -23.67 23.92 17.61
N SER A 190 -23.78 22.59 17.55
CA SER A 190 -24.62 21.81 18.47
C SER A 190 -23.84 20.66 19.13
N ALA A 191 -23.38 20.86 20.36
CA ALA A 191 -22.69 19.84 21.16
C ALA A 191 -23.69 19.21 22.16
N ALA A 192 -24.35 18.13 21.74
CA ALA A 192 -25.41 17.48 22.51
C ALA A 192 -24.91 16.26 23.30
N GLY A 193 -23.80 15.64 22.88
CA GLY A 193 -23.18 14.53 23.62
C GLY A 193 -22.45 15.00 24.87
N GLU A 194 -22.43 14.16 25.91
CA GLU A 194 -21.56 14.37 27.09
C GLU A 194 -20.09 14.44 26.66
N ASN A 195 -19.32 15.40 27.19
CA ASN A 195 -17.93 15.66 26.83
C ASN A 195 -17.69 15.82 25.32
N SER A 196 -18.72 16.23 24.57
CA SER A 196 -18.61 16.41 23.12
C SER A 196 -18.05 17.79 22.76
N VAL A 197 -17.34 17.87 21.64
CA VAL A 197 -16.75 19.12 21.17
C VAL A 197 -17.18 19.38 19.73
N VAL A 198 -17.67 20.57 19.46
CA VAL A 198 -18.00 21.05 18.12
C VAL A 198 -17.24 22.34 17.87
N ILE A 199 -16.42 22.35 16.81
CA ILE A 199 -15.71 23.55 16.36
C ILE A 199 -16.04 23.74 14.88
N GLY A 200 -17.04 24.58 14.61
CA GLY A 200 -17.48 24.88 13.25
C GLY A 200 -18.93 25.32 13.17
N ASN A 201 -19.22 26.21 12.22
CA ASN A 201 -20.58 26.63 11.90
C ASN A 201 -21.42 25.42 11.45
N LEU A 202 -22.63 25.25 12.01
CA LEU A 202 -23.52 24.12 11.73
C LEU A 202 -22.93 22.73 12.04
N GLY A 203 -21.85 22.65 12.84
CA GLY A 203 -21.33 21.36 13.30
C GLY A 203 -22.28 20.71 14.32
N SER A 204 -22.28 19.39 14.39
CA SER A 204 -23.12 18.61 15.32
C SER A 204 -22.34 17.45 15.91
N ALA A 205 -22.28 17.37 17.24
CA ALA A 205 -21.74 16.22 17.97
C ALA A 205 -22.82 15.68 18.91
N THR A 206 -23.42 14.54 18.55
CA THR A 206 -24.53 13.94 19.30
C THR A 206 -24.10 12.76 20.16
N ALA A 207 -22.92 12.19 19.89
CA ALA A 207 -22.39 11.07 20.65
C ALA A 207 -21.46 11.54 21.79
N ALA A 208 -21.39 10.75 22.86
CA ALA A 208 -20.53 11.02 24.00
C ALA A 208 -19.04 10.96 23.63
N ASN A 209 -18.24 11.84 24.24
CA ASN A 209 -16.79 11.93 24.03
C ASN A 209 -16.40 12.00 22.54
N SER A 210 -17.17 12.75 21.75
CA SER A 210 -16.97 12.88 20.30
C SER A 210 -16.62 14.30 19.90
N VAL A 211 -15.89 14.47 18.79
CA VAL A 211 -15.44 15.76 18.29
C VAL A 211 -15.92 15.96 16.85
N ALA A 212 -16.74 16.97 16.59
CA ALA A 212 -17.05 17.43 15.23
C ALA A 212 -16.19 18.65 14.89
N LEU A 213 -15.21 18.47 14.00
CA LEU A 213 -14.25 19.50 13.62
C LEU A 213 -14.51 19.99 12.18
N GLY A 214 -14.84 21.27 12.04
CA GLY A 214 -15.16 21.92 10.77
C GLY A 214 -16.66 22.22 10.59
N ALA A 215 -16.96 23.13 9.66
CA ALA A 215 -18.34 23.52 9.38
C ALA A 215 -19.16 22.36 8.81
N ASN A 216 -20.38 22.15 9.28
CA ASN A 216 -21.25 21.01 8.91
C ASN A 216 -20.65 19.62 9.20
N SER A 217 -19.63 19.51 10.06
CA SER A 217 -19.15 18.19 10.49
C SER A 217 -20.15 17.53 11.43
N ILE A 218 -20.30 16.21 11.33
CA ILE A 218 -21.23 15.41 12.13
C ILE A 218 -20.43 14.32 12.86
N ALA A 219 -20.47 14.34 14.19
CA ALA A 219 -19.91 13.31 15.06
C ALA A 219 -21.04 12.57 15.78
N ASP A 220 -21.45 11.44 15.21
CA ASP A 220 -22.57 10.61 15.67
C ASP A 220 -22.11 9.27 16.29
N GLN A 221 -20.80 9.08 16.47
CA GLN A 221 -20.18 7.91 17.08
C GLN A 221 -19.32 8.32 18.29
N ALA A 222 -19.47 7.57 19.38
CA ALA A 222 -18.78 7.86 20.63
C ALA A 222 -17.27 7.62 20.51
N ASN A 223 -16.45 8.41 21.21
CA ASN A 223 -14.98 8.30 21.19
C ASN A 223 -14.35 8.48 19.79
N THR A 224 -14.92 9.38 18.97
CA THR A 224 -14.41 9.64 17.61
C THR A 224 -14.17 11.12 17.35
N VAL A 225 -13.29 11.41 16.39
CA VAL A 225 -13.13 12.74 15.80
C VAL A 225 -13.63 12.68 14.36
N SER A 226 -14.75 13.35 14.08
CA SER A 226 -15.26 13.54 12.72
C SER A 226 -14.80 14.88 12.16
N ILE A 227 -14.15 14.85 11.00
CA ILE A 227 -13.72 16.03 10.27
C ILE A 227 -14.65 16.38 9.11
N GLY A 228 -15.84 15.80 9.04
CA GLY A 228 -16.76 15.93 7.90
C GLY A 228 -18.11 15.29 8.17
N ALA A 229 -18.79 14.90 7.10
CA ALA A 229 -20.01 14.10 7.14
C ALA A 229 -20.01 13.13 5.96
N VAL A 230 -20.95 12.18 5.93
CA VAL A 230 -21.10 11.24 4.81
C VAL A 230 -21.30 12.01 3.50
N GLY A 231 -20.42 11.78 2.52
CA GLY A 231 -20.42 12.48 1.22
C GLY A 231 -19.84 13.90 1.26
N ALA A 232 -19.34 14.34 2.43
CA ALA A 232 -18.67 15.61 2.65
C ALA A 232 -17.36 15.41 3.43
N GLU A 233 -16.60 14.39 3.04
CA GLU A 233 -15.31 14.04 3.64
C GLU A 233 -14.26 15.13 3.38
N ARG A 234 -13.30 15.24 4.30
CA ARG A 234 -12.17 16.17 4.18
C ARG A 234 -10.86 15.41 4.16
N ARG A 235 -9.88 15.96 3.45
CA ARG A 235 -8.50 15.47 3.50
C ARG A 235 -7.78 16.06 4.70
N ILE A 236 -7.05 15.23 5.43
CA ILE A 236 -6.04 15.66 6.40
C ILE A 236 -4.71 15.80 5.64
N THR A 237 -4.06 16.94 5.75
CA THR A 237 -2.81 17.24 5.03
C THR A 237 -1.72 17.67 6.01
N ASN A 238 -0.45 17.58 5.60
CA ASN A 238 0.72 17.81 6.47
C ASN A 238 0.83 16.81 7.63
N VAL A 239 0.50 15.53 7.33
CA VAL A 239 0.63 14.42 8.29
C VAL A 239 2.02 13.82 8.15
N ALA A 240 2.84 13.97 9.20
CA ALA A 240 4.13 13.29 9.30
C ALA A 240 3.93 11.76 9.35
N ALA A 241 4.99 11.00 9.07
CA ALA A 241 4.93 9.55 9.15
C ALA A 241 4.65 9.10 10.59
N GLY A 242 3.66 8.23 10.77
CA GLY A 242 3.35 7.61 12.05
C GLY A 242 4.46 6.68 12.52
N THR A 243 4.67 6.60 13.84
CA THR A 243 5.75 5.83 14.46
C THR A 243 5.26 4.82 15.49
N ALA A 244 4.11 5.07 16.11
CA ALA A 244 3.43 4.16 17.02
C ALA A 244 2.22 3.49 16.34
N ASP A 245 1.74 2.38 16.90
CA ASP A 245 0.61 1.62 16.37
C ASP A 245 -0.71 2.40 16.29
N THR A 246 -0.83 3.47 17.10
CA THR A 246 -2.02 4.35 17.16
C THR A 246 -1.87 5.64 16.36
N ASP A 247 -0.76 5.82 15.64
CA ASP A 247 -0.55 7.00 14.80
C ASP A 247 -1.30 6.88 13.46
N GLY A 248 -1.71 8.03 12.93
CA GLY A 248 -2.21 8.09 11.55
C GLY A 248 -1.09 7.81 10.53
N VAL A 249 -1.40 6.99 9.52
CA VAL A 249 -0.50 6.67 8.41
C VAL A 249 -0.68 7.68 7.28
N ASN A 250 0.42 8.22 6.76
CA ASN A 250 0.38 9.09 5.58
C ASN A 250 0.54 8.31 4.26
N VAL A 251 0.30 8.99 3.13
CA VAL A 251 0.33 8.32 1.81
C VAL A 251 1.71 7.79 1.43
N SER A 252 2.80 8.42 1.88
CA SER A 252 4.16 7.90 1.60
C SER A 252 4.41 6.57 2.30
N GLN A 253 4.04 6.41 3.57
CA GLN A 253 4.20 5.14 4.28
C GLN A 253 3.40 4.01 3.63
N LEU A 254 2.18 4.30 3.16
CA LEU A 254 1.36 3.34 2.43
C LEU A 254 2.03 2.91 1.12
N ASN A 255 2.55 3.86 0.34
CA ASN A 255 3.24 3.59 -0.91
C ASN A 255 4.54 2.79 -0.70
N ASP A 256 5.31 3.12 0.34
CA ASP A 256 6.55 2.41 0.68
C ASP A 256 6.28 0.96 1.09
N THR A 257 5.20 0.75 1.86
CA THR A 257 4.74 -0.60 2.23
C THR A 257 4.32 -1.38 0.98
N ALA A 258 3.50 -0.78 0.11
CA ALA A 258 3.06 -1.41 -1.14
C ALA A 258 4.24 -1.75 -2.07
N ALA A 259 5.22 -0.86 -2.19
CA ALA A 259 6.43 -1.09 -2.99
C ALA A 259 7.26 -2.24 -2.42
N THR A 260 7.44 -2.27 -1.09
CA THR A 260 8.18 -3.35 -0.40
C THR A 260 7.50 -4.70 -0.59
N THR A 261 6.17 -4.75 -0.42
CA THR A 261 5.39 -5.99 -0.61
C THR A 261 5.46 -6.48 -2.06
N LEU A 262 5.34 -5.57 -3.03
CA LEU A 262 5.45 -5.93 -4.45
C LEU A 262 6.84 -6.48 -4.79
N GLN A 263 7.90 -5.86 -4.27
CA GLN A 263 9.27 -6.33 -4.46
C GLN A 263 9.48 -7.72 -3.84
N GLN A 264 8.98 -7.96 -2.64
CA GLN A 264 9.05 -9.27 -1.99
C GLN A 264 8.31 -10.35 -2.80
N ALA A 265 7.13 -10.04 -3.33
CA ALA A 265 6.36 -10.97 -4.16
C ALA A 265 7.07 -11.31 -5.49
N ASN A 266 7.67 -10.31 -6.14
CA ASN A 266 8.46 -10.54 -7.35
C ASN A 266 9.68 -11.41 -7.05
N THR A 267 10.42 -11.10 -5.97
CA THR A 267 11.59 -11.89 -5.55
C THR A 267 11.20 -13.35 -5.31
N TYR A 268 10.11 -13.58 -4.57
CA TYR A 268 9.60 -14.93 -4.33
C TYR A 268 9.24 -15.67 -5.63
N THR A 269 8.60 -14.98 -6.58
CA THR A 269 8.21 -15.56 -7.87
C THR A 269 9.44 -15.88 -8.73
N ASP A 270 10.42 -14.98 -8.77
CA ASP A 270 11.67 -15.16 -9.50
C ASP A 270 12.47 -16.34 -8.92
N ASP A 271 12.58 -16.45 -7.60
CA ASP A 271 13.23 -17.57 -6.91
C ASP A 271 12.55 -18.90 -7.23
N ALA A 272 11.20 -18.93 -7.21
CA ALA A 272 10.44 -20.12 -7.55
C ALA A 272 10.66 -20.54 -9.02
N ILE A 273 10.70 -19.58 -9.95
CA ILE A 273 10.99 -19.84 -11.36
C ILE A 273 12.43 -20.35 -11.53
N GLN A 274 13.40 -19.73 -10.87
CA GLN A 274 14.80 -20.17 -10.92
C GLN A 274 14.98 -21.58 -10.36
N GLN A 275 14.27 -21.92 -9.28
CA GLN A 275 14.29 -23.26 -8.71
C GLN A 275 13.66 -24.28 -9.66
N ALA A 276 12.54 -23.92 -10.30
CA ALA A 276 11.91 -24.77 -11.32
C ALA A 276 12.84 -24.99 -12.53
N ASN A 277 13.47 -23.93 -13.05
CA ASN A 277 14.43 -24.03 -14.15
C ASN A 277 15.63 -24.90 -13.76
N SER A 278 16.18 -24.71 -12.57
CA SER A 278 17.30 -25.53 -12.07
C SER A 278 16.92 -27.01 -11.96
N TYR A 279 15.70 -27.31 -11.49
CA TYR A 279 15.19 -28.69 -11.46
C TYR A 279 15.06 -29.25 -12.88
N THR A 280 14.48 -28.50 -13.81
CA THR A 280 14.36 -28.89 -15.22
C THR A 280 15.73 -29.13 -15.86
N ASP A 281 16.70 -28.25 -15.65
CA ASP A 281 18.07 -28.39 -16.17
C ASP A 281 18.76 -29.64 -15.61
N GLN A 282 18.59 -29.92 -14.31
CA GLN A 282 19.07 -31.17 -13.71
C GLN A 282 18.42 -32.40 -14.34
N GLN A 283 17.11 -32.39 -14.59
CA GLN A 283 16.43 -33.48 -15.27
C GLN A 283 16.91 -33.64 -16.71
N ILE A 284 17.11 -32.54 -17.44
CA ILE A 284 17.66 -32.56 -18.80
C ILE A 284 19.09 -33.08 -18.80
N ALA A 285 19.91 -32.73 -17.80
CA ALA A 285 21.27 -33.27 -17.66
C ALA A 285 21.25 -34.78 -17.40
N LEU A 286 20.34 -35.27 -16.56
CA LEU A 286 20.14 -36.70 -16.29
C LEU A 286 19.58 -37.46 -17.51
N LEU A 287 18.66 -36.85 -18.26
CA LEU A 287 18.17 -37.37 -19.55
C LEU A 287 19.26 -37.33 -20.61
N GLY A 288 20.11 -36.30 -20.58
CA GLY A 288 21.39 -36.21 -21.24
C GLY A 288 22.14 -37.49 -20.96
N ASP A 289 22.55 -37.74 -19.71
CA ASP A 289 23.24 -38.98 -19.32
C ASP A 289 22.46 -40.30 -19.56
N GLY A 290 21.13 -40.26 -19.61
CA GLY A 290 20.28 -41.45 -19.75
C GLY A 290 19.93 -41.85 -21.20
N ILE A 291 19.92 -40.90 -22.13
CA ILE A 291 19.76 -41.12 -23.58
C ILE A 291 21.08 -40.90 -24.32
N GLY A 292 22.03 -40.26 -23.66
CA GLY A 292 23.37 -39.94 -24.09
C GLY A 292 24.25 -39.72 -22.87
N GLY A 293 24.54 -40.80 -22.13
CA GLY A 293 25.92 -40.99 -21.71
C GLY A 293 26.70 -40.71 -22.97
N GLY A 294 27.21 -39.47 -23.06
CA GLY A 294 27.51 -38.86 -24.34
C GLY A 294 28.36 -39.87 -25.03
N VAL A 295 28.09 -40.17 -26.30
CA VAL A 295 29.11 -40.88 -27.03
C VAL A 295 30.29 -39.91 -26.97
N ALA A 296 31.21 -40.13 -26.02
CA ALA A 296 32.39 -39.31 -25.90
C ALA A 296 33.03 -39.37 -27.29
N PRO A 297 33.77 -38.36 -27.73
CA PRO A 297 34.59 -38.53 -28.93
C PRO A 297 35.31 -39.88 -28.90
N ALA A 298 35.76 -40.30 -27.71
CA ALA A 298 36.28 -41.63 -27.41
C ALA A 298 35.30 -42.80 -27.65
N ASP A 299 34.02 -42.73 -27.26
CA ASP A 299 33.06 -43.81 -27.51
C ASP A 299 32.68 -43.91 -29.00
N LEU A 300 32.65 -42.78 -29.72
CA LEU A 300 32.33 -42.75 -31.15
C LEU A 300 33.53 -43.25 -31.95
N ASP A 301 34.73 -42.89 -31.51
CA ASP A 301 35.99 -43.39 -32.03
C ASP A 301 36.20 -44.86 -31.68
N GLN A 302 35.75 -45.32 -30.52
CA GLN A 302 35.76 -46.72 -30.12
C GLN A 302 34.77 -47.54 -30.94
N LEU A 303 33.56 -47.01 -31.19
CA LEU A 303 32.59 -47.65 -32.08
C LEU A 303 33.11 -47.70 -33.53
N ARG A 304 33.76 -46.64 -34.01
CA ARG A 304 34.43 -46.60 -35.32
C ARG A 304 35.59 -47.58 -35.39
N ALA A 305 36.41 -47.69 -34.35
CA ALA A 305 37.51 -48.63 -34.27
C ALA A 305 37.00 -50.08 -34.27
N GLU A 306 35.98 -50.39 -33.48
CA GLU A 306 35.37 -51.72 -33.45
C GLU A 306 34.72 -52.07 -34.81
N MET A 307 34.06 -51.11 -35.46
CA MET A 307 33.54 -51.31 -36.81
C MET A 307 34.66 -51.57 -37.81
N ASN A 308 35.74 -50.78 -37.77
CA ASN A 308 36.88 -50.97 -38.67
C ASN A 308 37.58 -52.30 -38.45
N ASP A 309 37.76 -52.74 -37.20
CA ASP A 309 38.31 -54.06 -36.86
C ASP A 309 37.40 -55.20 -37.34
N ARG A 310 36.08 -55.03 -37.23
CA ARG A 310 35.12 -56.00 -37.78
C ARG A 310 35.16 -56.05 -39.31
N PHE A 311 35.29 -54.91 -39.98
CA PHE A 311 35.44 -54.87 -41.43
C PHE A 311 36.77 -55.46 -41.89
N ALA A 312 37.87 -55.13 -41.23
CA ALA A 312 39.17 -55.76 -41.49
C ALA A 312 39.12 -57.28 -41.25
N GLY A 313 38.45 -57.73 -40.19
CA GLY A 313 38.24 -59.16 -39.94
C GLY A 313 37.33 -59.84 -40.98
N VAL A 314 36.44 -59.10 -41.65
CA VAL A 314 35.67 -59.59 -42.78
C VAL A 314 36.53 -59.65 -44.04
N ASP A 315 37.38 -58.66 -44.29
CA ASP A 315 38.33 -58.65 -45.40
C ASP A 315 39.36 -59.79 -45.29
N ASP A 316 39.89 -60.04 -44.10
CA ASP A 316 40.79 -61.18 -43.81
C ASP A 316 40.10 -62.52 -44.06
N ARG A 317 38.80 -62.63 -43.73
CA ARG A 317 38.00 -63.83 -44.03
C ARG A 317 37.81 -64.00 -45.52
N PHE A 318 37.54 -62.93 -46.27
CA PHE A 318 37.43 -62.99 -47.72
C PHE A 318 38.76 -63.36 -48.37
N ALA A 319 39.87 -62.75 -47.96
CA ALA A 319 41.21 -63.12 -48.43
C ALA A 319 41.56 -64.59 -48.10
N GLY A 320 41.15 -65.08 -46.93
CA GLY A 320 41.29 -66.48 -46.54
C GLY A 320 40.43 -67.44 -47.39
N ILE A 321 39.24 -67.02 -47.81
CA ILE A 321 38.39 -67.76 -48.74
C ILE A 321 39.04 -67.79 -50.12
N ASP A 322 39.54 -66.66 -50.62
CA ASP A 322 40.21 -66.58 -51.92
C ASP A 322 41.45 -67.48 -51.98
N ALA A 323 42.31 -67.45 -50.96
CA ALA A 323 43.47 -68.34 -50.88
C ALA A 323 43.09 -69.82 -50.85
N ARG A 324 41.94 -70.16 -50.22
CA ARG A 324 41.43 -71.53 -50.20
C ARG A 324 40.85 -71.94 -51.56
N LEU A 325 40.20 -71.03 -52.27
CA LEU A 325 39.71 -71.25 -53.63
C LEU A 325 40.88 -71.47 -54.60
N ASP A 326 41.94 -70.67 -54.53
CA ASP A 326 43.16 -70.85 -55.33
C ASP A 326 43.82 -72.21 -55.05
N ALA A 327 43.90 -72.61 -53.78
CA ALA A 327 44.43 -73.91 -53.39
C ALA A 327 43.56 -75.07 -53.92
N MET A 328 42.22 -74.89 -53.93
CA MET A 328 41.29 -75.86 -54.51
C MET A 328 41.46 -75.96 -56.03
N ASP A 329 41.61 -74.84 -56.74
CA ASP A 329 41.82 -74.82 -58.19
C ASP A 329 43.12 -75.54 -58.60
N GLU A 330 44.20 -75.37 -57.83
CA GLU A 330 45.44 -76.10 -58.07
C GLU A 330 45.30 -77.60 -57.78
N GLN A 331 44.53 -77.98 -56.75
CA GLN A 331 44.21 -79.38 -56.51
C GLN A 331 43.37 -79.97 -57.64
N LEU A 332 42.35 -79.25 -58.13
CA LEU A 332 41.53 -79.67 -59.27
C LEU A 332 42.37 -79.84 -60.53
N ARG A 333 43.31 -78.94 -60.83
CA ARG A 333 44.26 -79.10 -61.95
C ARG A 333 45.16 -80.33 -61.80
N LYS A 334 45.57 -80.69 -60.58
CA LYS A 334 46.33 -81.94 -60.34
C LYS A 334 45.48 -83.18 -60.56
N VAL A 335 44.22 -83.16 -60.10
CA VAL A 335 43.27 -84.25 -60.33
C VAL A 335 42.97 -84.40 -61.82
N ASP A 336 42.73 -83.31 -62.54
CA ASP A 336 42.45 -83.30 -63.96
C ASP A 336 43.62 -83.88 -64.78
N ARG A 337 44.85 -83.42 -64.53
CA ARG A 337 46.06 -84.01 -65.13
C ARG A 337 46.19 -85.50 -64.84
N ARG A 338 45.88 -85.93 -63.62
CA ARG A 338 45.93 -87.36 -63.26
C ARG A 338 44.88 -88.17 -64.02
N ILE A 339 43.68 -87.63 -64.22
CA ILE A 339 42.62 -88.25 -65.01
C ILE A 339 43.04 -88.35 -66.48
N SER A 340 43.57 -87.28 -67.08
CA SER A 340 44.05 -87.30 -68.46
C SER A 340 45.19 -88.29 -68.66
N ARG A 341 46.11 -88.40 -67.69
CA ARG A 341 47.15 -89.45 -67.68
C ARG A 341 46.58 -90.85 -67.57
N GLN A 342 45.53 -91.05 -66.75
CA GLN A 342 44.84 -92.33 -66.67
C GLN A 342 44.13 -92.69 -67.99
N GLY A 343 43.50 -91.72 -68.66
CA GLY A 343 42.90 -91.88 -69.98
C GLY A 343 43.95 -92.26 -71.04
N ALA A 344 45.08 -91.55 -71.07
CA ALA A 344 46.19 -91.84 -71.98
C ALA A 344 46.79 -93.23 -71.72
N MET A 345 46.95 -93.62 -70.45
CA MET A 345 47.42 -94.96 -70.07
C MET A 345 46.45 -96.06 -70.50
N ALA A 346 45.14 -95.84 -70.35
CA ALA A 346 44.13 -96.79 -70.80
C ALA A 346 44.17 -96.96 -72.33
N THR A 347 44.27 -95.87 -73.09
CA THR A 347 44.43 -95.95 -74.56
C THR A 347 45.74 -96.64 -74.95
N ALA A 348 46.85 -96.34 -74.28
CA ALA A 348 48.13 -97.00 -74.50
C ALA A 348 48.02 -98.51 -74.27
N GLN A 349 47.37 -98.94 -73.18
CA GLN A 349 47.20 -100.37 -72.89
C GLN A 349 46.34 -101.08 -73.94
N VAL A 350 45.27 -100.45 -74.42
CA VAL A 350 44.43 -101.03 -75.49
C VAL A 350 45.25 -101.27 -76.77
N HIS A 351 46.08 -100.31 -77.19
CA HIS A 351 46.91 -100.46 -78.38
C HIS A 351 48.11 -101.40 -78.20
N SER A 352 48.54 -101.66 -76.96
CA SER A 352 49.59 -102.63 -76.66
C SER A 352 49.13 -104.09 -76.81
N LEU A 353 47.82 -104.33 -76.92
CA LEU A 353 47.23 -105.66 -76.95
C LEU A 353 46.83 -106.06 -78.38
N GLY A 354 47.63 -106.92 -79.00
CA GLY A 354 47.31 -107.58 -80.26
C GLY A 354 46.51 -108.88 -80.08
N MET A 355 46.10 -109.48 -81.20
CA MET A 355 45.50 -110.82 -81.26
C MET A 355 46.52 -111.81 -81.85
N PRO A 356 47.23 -112.59 -81.02
CA PRO A 356 48.12 -113.65 -81.51
C PRO A 356 47.34 -114.91 -81.95
N ASP A 357 47.99 -115.73 -82.78
CA ASP A 357 47.50 -117.04 -83.22
C ASP A 357 47.52 -118.09 -82.09
N VAL A 358 46.91 -119.25 -82.32
CA VAL A 358 46.67 -120.27 -81.28
C VAL A 358 48.00 -120.87 -80.77
N LYS A 359 48.24 -120.77 -79.45
CA LYS A 359 49.47 -121.13 -78.70
C LYS A 359 50.63 -120.10 -78.73
N ASP A 360 50.45 -118.93 -79.34
CA ASP A 360 51.47 -117.89 -79.35
C ASP A 360 51.32 -116.84 -78.24
N SER A 361 52.44 -116.20 -77.91
CA SER A 361 52.51 -115.06 -76.99
C SER A 361 52.73 -113.77 -77.76
N TRP A 362 51.95 -112.74 -77.45
CA TRP A 362 52.11 -111.39 -77.97
C TRP A 362 52.73 -110.49 -76.90
N LEU A 363 53.79 -109.79 -77.28
CA LEU A 363 54.32 -108.66 -76.53
C LEU A 363 54.16 -107.42 -77.39
N GLY A 364 53.38 -106.46 -76.92
CA GLY A 364 53.12 -105.22 -77.62
C GLY A 364 53.46 -103.99 -76.80
N LEU A 365 53.82 -102.94 -77.52
CA LEU A 365 54.04 -101.60 -77.00
C LEU A 365 52.94 -100.72 -77.55
N GLY A 366 52.23 -100.03 -76.67
CA GLY A 366 51.19 -99.08 -77.04
C GLY A 366 51.52 -97.70 -76.51
N VAL A 367 51.13 -96.69 -77.27
CA VAL A 367 51.21 -95.29 -76.87
C VAL A 367 49.81 -94.71 -76.89
N GLY A 368 49.51 -93.85 -75.92
CA GLY A 368 48.21 -93.21 -75.78
C GLY A 368 48.39 -91.75 -75.44
N ALA A 369 47.47 -90.91 -75.93
CA ALA A 369 47.44 -89.49 -75.63
C ALA A 369 46.02 -89.06 -75.30
N THR A 370 45.85 -88.22 -74.29
CA THR A 370 44.55 -87.68 -73.86
C THR A 370 44.77 -86.30 -73.27
N ASP A 371 44.08 -85.28 -73.81
CA ASP A 371 44.14 -83.87 -73.38
C ASP A 371 45.56 -83.35 -73.06
N GLY A 372 46.50 -83.60 -73.97
CA GLY A 372 47.88 -83.11 -73.89
C GLY A 372 48.83 -83.98 -73.05
N GLU A 373 48.33 -84.98 -72.33
CA GLU A 373 49.14 -85.96 -71.59
C GLU A 373 49.41 -87.20 -72.44
N GLN A 374 50.62 -87.75 -72.32
CA GLN A 374 51.08 -88.92 -73.09
C GLN A 374 51.44 -90.08 -72.16
N ALA A 375 51.15 -91.29 -72.60
CA ALA A 375 51.40 -92.51 -71.85
C ALA A 375 52.00 -93.59 -72.73
N ILE A 376 52.80 -94.45 -72.11
CA ILE A 376 53.35 -95.65 -72.75
C ILE A 376 52.87 -96.86 -71.95
N ALA A 377 52.50 -97.92 -72.66
CA ALA A 377 52.11 -99.19 -72.08
C ALA A 377 52.85 -100.36 -72.74
N VAL A 378 53.17 -101.36 -71.92
CA VAL A 378 53.66 -102.66 -72.34
C VAL A 378 52.60 -103.69 -72.00
N GLY A 379 52.12 -104.38 -73.03
CA GLY A 379 51.10 -105.41 -72.93
C GLY A 379 51.67 -106.76 -73.29
N PHE A 380 51.49 -107.74 -72.42
CA PHE A 380 51.76 -109.15 -72.70
C PHE A 380 50.44 -109.90 -72.78
N ARG A 381 50.21 -110.67 -73.84
CA ARG A 381 49.01 -111.49 -73.99
C ARG A 381 49.40 -112.88 -74.43
N HIS A 382 48.85 -113.89 -73.77
CA HIS A 382 49.06 -115.29 -74.14
C HIS A 382 47.73 -115.99 -74.37
N ARG A 383 47.63 -116.72 -75.47
CA ARG A 383 46.42 -117.46 -75.83
C ARG A 383 46.59 -118.93 -75.48
N PHE A 384 45.93 -119.36 -74.41
CA PHE A 384 46.05 -120.71 -73.87
C PHE A 384 45.28 -121.75 -74.71
N SER A 385 44.16 -121.37 -75.32
CA SER A 385 43.37 -122.21 -76.22
C SER A 385 42.65 -121.38 -77.28
N GLU A 386 41.96 -122.04 -78.23
CA GLU A 386 41.11 -121.34 -79.21
C GLU A 386 40.04 -120.45 -78.55
N ARG A 387 39.66 -120.73 -77.30
CA ARG A 387 38.58 -120.04 -76.60
C ARG A 387 39.01 -119.22 -75.38
N VAL A 388 40.28 -119.27 -74.97
CA VAL A 388 40.75 -118.61 -73.73
C VAL A 388 42.05 -117.86 -73.98
N ALA A 389 42.07 -116.57 -73.61
CA ALA A 389 43.26 -115.74 -73.63
C ALA A 389 43.41 -114.95 -72.32
N GLY A 390 44.65 -114.83 -71.84
CA GLY A 390 45.00 -113.97 -70.72
C GLY A 390 45.89 -112.82 -71.16
N SER A 391 45.71 -111.65 -70.56
CA SER A 391 46.52 -110.46 -70.81
C SER A 391 46.98 -109.81 -69.52
N LEU A 392 48.19 -109.28 -69.54
CA LEU A 392 48.82 -108.48 -68.50
C LEU A 392 49.30 -107.17 -69.14
N GLY A 393 49.11 -106.06 -68.47
CA GLY A 393 49.50 -104.75 -68.97
C GLY A 393 50.12 -103.90 -67.86
N VAL A 394 51.17 -103.17 -68.18
CA VAL A 394 51.73 -102.13 -67.33
C VAL A 394 51.84 -100.86 -68.14
N SER A 395 51.43 -99.74 -67.59
CA SER A 395 51.54 -98.44 -68.25
C SER A 395 52.04 -97.36 -67.31
N SER A 396 52.68 -96.35 -67.88
CA SER A 396 53.20 -95.19 -67.17
C SER A 396 52.90 -93.90 -67.94
N ALA A 397 52.53 -92.85 -67.21
CA ALA A 397 52.38 -91.50 -67.72
C ALA A 397 52.84 -90.53 -66.63
N GLY A 398 53.89 -89.73 -66.89
CA GLY A 398 54.52 -88.91 -65.85
C GLY A 398 54.96 -89.74 -64.63
N ASN A 399 54.43 -89.39 -63.45
CA ASN A 399 54.70 -90.10 -62.20
C ASN A 399 53.66 -91.17 -61.87
N GLU A 400 52.59 -91.29 -62.66
CA GLU A 400 51.53 -92.26 -62.50
C GLU A 400 51.90 -93.58 -63.19
N ARG A 401 51.60 -94.68 -62.50
CA ARG A 401 51.75 -96.04 -63.02
C ARG A 401 50.45 -96.81 -62.82
N SER A 402 50.10 -97.63 -63.79
CA SER A 402 48.93 -98.51 -63.74
C SER A 402 49.33 -99.93 -64.16
N TYR A 403 48.66 -100.90 -63.56
CA TYR A 403 48.84 -102.34 -63.82
C TYR A 403 47.46 -102.94 -64.07
N GLY A 404 47.35 -103.78 -65.09
CA GLY A 404 46.10 -104.43 -65.47
C GLY A 404 46.32 -105.91 -65.75
N ALA A 405 45.34 -106.74 -65.40
CA ALA A 405 45.29 -108.14 -65.76
C ALA A 405 43.86 -108.46 -66.25
N GLY A 406 43.73 -109.28 -67.28
CA GLY A 406 42.45 -109.63 -67.85
C GLY A 406 42.43 -111.05 -68.38
N LEU A 407 41.25 -111.66 -68.35
CA LEU A 407 40.96 -112.97 -68.94
C LEU A 407 39.78 -112.80 -69.88
N GLY A 408 39.91 -113.31 -71.11
CA GLY A 408 38.90 -113.24 -72.14
C GLY A 408 38.51 -114.64 -72.62
N PHE A 409 37.21 -114.82 -72.86
CA PHE A 409 36.64 -116.02 -73.45
C PHE A 409 36.09 -115.69 -74.84
N ILE A 410 36.41 -116.53 -75.83
CA ILE A 410 35.91 -116.41 -77.21
C ILE A 410 35.00 -117.61 -77.44
N TRP A 411 33.72 -117.39 -77.78
CA TRP A 411 32.73 -118.45 -77.99
C TRP A 411 32.27 -118.52 -79.44
#